data_AF-A0A5K0X4F8-F1
#
_entry.id   AF-A0A5K0X4F8-F1
#
_cell.length_a   1.000
_cell.length_b   1.000
_cell.length_c   1.000
_cell.angle_alpha   90.00
_cell.angle_beta   90.00
_cell.angle_gamma   90.00
#
_symmetry.space_group_name_H-M   'P 1'
#
loop_
_entity.id
_entity.type
_entity.pdbx_description
1 polymer ?
#
loop_
_entity_poly.entity_id
_entity_poly.type
_entity_poly.pdbx_seq_one_letter_code
_entity_poly.pdbx_strand_id
1 'polypeptide(L)' 'VWAGPLSGERLVVALWNRCDNSTAITVEWETIGLENTTVVSIRDLWQ' A
#
# COMPACT_ATOMS: atom_id res chain seq x y z
N VAL A 1 -7.62 -2.77 -2.78
CA VAL A 1 -6.55 -2.03 -2.06
C VAL A 1 -7.22 -0.97 -1.21
N TRP A 2 -6.76 -0.76 0.01
CA TRP A 2 -7.14 0.39 0.82
C TRP A 2 -5.90 1.18 1.20
N ALA A 3 -6.00 2.50 1.26
CA ALA A 3 -4.93 3.39 1.66
C ALA A 3 -5.47 4.52 2.55
N GLY A 4 -4.65 5.02 3.47
CA GLY A 4 -5.03 6.13 4.34
C GLY A 4 -3.83 6.85 4.94
N PRO A 5 -3.91 8.18 5.13
CA PRO A 5 -2.83 8.96 5.72
C PRO A 5 -2.67 8.64 7.22
N LEU A 6 -1.43 8.64 7.68
CA LEU A 6 -1.05 8.56 9.09
C LEU A 6 -0.28 9.83 9.49
N SER A 7 -0.11 10.04 10.79
CA SER A 7 0.72 11.13 11.31
C SER A 7 2.19 11.01 10.87
N GLY A 8 2.84 12.16 10.68
CA GLY A 8 4.25 12.23 10.29
C GLY A 8 4.50 11.82 8.84
N GLU A 9 3.61 12.23 7.93
CA GLU A 9 3.76 12.02 6.46
C GLU A 9 3.89 10.54 6.06
N ARG A 10 3.26 9.66 6.84
CA ARG A 10 3.23 8.22 6.56
C ARG A 10 1.90 7.84 5.94
N LEU A 11 1.89 6.71 5.27
CA LEU A 11 0.72 6.13 4.63
C LEU A 11 0.57 4.68 5.09
N VAL A 12 -0.65 4.27 5.40
CA VAL A 12 -0.98 2.85 5.57
C VAL A 12 -1.60 2.32 4.30
N VAL A 13 -1.23 1.10 3.90
CA VAL A 13 -1.78 0.40 2.75
C VAL A 13 -2.17 -1.02 3.17
N ALA A 14 -3.36 -1.44 2.77
CA ALA A 14 -3.82 -2.82 2.93
C ALA A 14 -4.11 -3.45 1.55
N LEU A 15 -3.35 -4.50 1.23
CA LEU A 15 -3.55 -5.33 0.05
C LEU A 15 -4.44 -6.51 0.44
N TRP A 16 -5.71 -6.45 0.05
CA TRP A 16 -6.68 -7.49 0.37
C TRP A 16 -7.06 -8.29 -0.87
N ASN A 17 -6.65 -9.55 -0.91
CA ASN A 17 -7.15 -10.52 -1.86
C ASN A 17 -8.51 -11.06 -1.38
N ARG A 18 -9.57 -10.78 -2.15
CA ARG A 18 -10.93 -11.25 -1.86
C ARG A 18 -11.30 -12.55 -2.56
N CYS A 19 -10.38 -13.10 -3.36
CA CYS A 19 -10.58 -14.35 -4.08
C CYS A 19 -10.15 -15.54 -3.22
N ASP A 20 -10.67 -16.72 -3.55
CA ASP A 20 -10.34 -17.97 -2.84
C ASP A 20 -8.91 -18.45 -3.13
N ASN A 21 -8.32 -18.01 -4.26
CA ASN A 21 -6.98 -18.41 -4.69
C ASN A 21 -5.93 -17.36 -4.32
N SER A 22 -4.73 -17.81 -3.97
CA SER A 22 -3.58 -16.93 -3.78
C SER A 22 -3.20 -16.24 -5.09
N THR A 23 -3.08 -14.91 -5.05
CA THR A 23 -2.64 -14.10 -6.18
C THR A 23 -1.79 -12.94 -5.72
N ALA A 24 -0.86 -12.51 -6.57
CA ALA A 24 -0.10 -11.29 -6.35
C ALA A 24 -1.01 -10.07 -6.56
N ILE A 25 -0.89 -9.08 -5.66
CA ILE A 25 -1.56 -7.79 -5.79
C ILE A 25 -0.46 -6.73 -5.90
N THR A 26 -0.47 -5.99 -7.01
CA THR A 26 0.41 -4.85 -7.25
C THR A 26 -0.44 -3.59 -7.31
N VAL A 27 0.07 -2.49 -6.76
CA VAL A 27 -0.58 -1.18 -6.80
C VAL A 27 0.43 -0.12 -7.24
N GLU A 28 -0.02 0.81 -8.07
CA GLU A 28 0.77 1.97 -8.49
C GLU A 28 0.71 3.07 -7.42
N TRP A 29 1.76 3.89 -7.33
CA TRP A 29 1.85 4.95 -6.33
C TRP A 29 0.71 5.97 -6.44
N GLU A 30 0.33 6.33 -7.66
CA GLU A 30 -0.76 7.27 -7.93
C GLU A 30 -2.09 6.79 -7.34
N THR A 31 -2.33 5.47 -7.33
CA THR A 31 -3.57 4.87 -6.80
C THR A 31 -3.70 5.06 -5.28
N ILE A 32 -2.58 5.24 -4.58
CA ILE A 32 -2.55 5.46 -3.13
C ILE A 32 -2.20 6.90 -2.75
N GLY A 33 -2.24 7.82 -3.72
CA GLY A 33 -2.01 9.25 -3.51
C GLY A 33 -0.55 9.66 -3.37
N LEU A 34 0.38 8.86 -3.91
CA LEU A 34 1.80 9.18 -3.97
C LEU A 34 2.22 9.49 -5.41
N GLU A 35 3.17 10.42 -5.56
CA GLU A 35 3.81 10.68 -6.86
C GLU A 35 4.70 9.50 -7.25
N ASN A 36 4.77 9.16 -8.55
CA ASN A 36 5.57 8.02 -9.03
C ASN A 36 7.07 8.10 -8.73
N THR A 37 7.59 9.29 -8.45
CA THR A 37 9.01 9.54 -8.10
C THR A 37 9.27 9.45 -6.59
N THR A 38 8.24 9.22 -5.79
CA THR A 38 8.35 9.17 -4.33
C THR A 38 9.15 7.94 -3.89
N VAL A 39 10.18 8.16 -3.07
CA VAL A 39 10.96 7.07 -2.45
C VAL A 39 10.48 6.89 -1.02
N VAL A 40 10.02 5.68 -0.68
CA VAL A 40 9.50 5.34 0.65
C VAL A 40 10.23 4.13 1.24
N SER A 41 10.30 4.08 2.56
CA SER A 41 10.65 2.84 3.27
C SER A 41 9.37 2.05 3.54
N ILE A 42 9.35 0.78 3.14
CA ILE A 42 8.21 -0.10 3.38
C ILE A 42 8.43 -0.86 4.69
N ARG A 43 7.39 -0.97 5.51
CA ARG A 43 7.36 -1.79 6.72
C ARG A 43 6.18 -2.74 6.64
N ASP A 44 6.44 -4.03 6.75
CA ASP A 44 5.39 -5.02 7.02
C ASP A 44 4.96 -4.90 8.48
N LEU A 45 3.65 -4.81 8.73
CA LEU A 45 3.08 -4.66 10.06
C LEU A 45 2.76 -6.00 10.73
N TRP A 46 2.73 -7.09 9.95
CA TRP A 46 2.33 -8.42 10.41
C TRP A 46 3.51 -9.41 10.49
N GLN A 47 4.72 -8.98 10.13
CA GLN A 47 5.96 -9.71 10.38
C GLN A 47 6.67 -9.23 11.64
#